data_AF-A0A8H3FD15-F1
#
_entry.id   AF-A0A8H3FD15-F1
#
_cell.length_a   1.000
_cell.length_b   1.000
_cell.length_c   1.000
_cell.angle_alpha   90.00
_cell.angle_beta   90.00
_cell.angle_gamma   90.00
#
_symmetry.space_group_name_H-M   'P 1'
#
loop_
_entity.id
_entity.type
_entity.pdbx_description
1 polymer ?
#
loop_
_entity_poly.entity_id
_entity_poly.type
_entity_poly.pdbx_seq_one_letter_code
_entity_poly.pdbx_strand_id
1 'polypeptide(L)'
;MAGYPPSKNFSSMATFVITAILFCNAVFAKPAPILDEVSTYAFNLNHLTADDATDRDKVLAWIEQNVDLEVDKAVFYSDPSVGRPMAGNFCSENEEDGYKDFWLVFNDEFSAAFGGADPGNSKPIARACSQAFAQFAKGETRIFNDAGAGPSSYWKTIEHPSLNENSAVTKIWRMADDTTDPDDHDMDLKNADDGELGYVPGMCGVHVVQYQKNEPRVNPNPDYKFDITIYDNDHYQIGEVLFVDAPNAVGVNVDSQLPDVLIVTAGAVDSDPVSFAYAGNIWDSAGDWCDAAAYNRGMRQIDCDFPCSAPGELEDDI
;
A
#
# COMPACT_ATOMS: atom_id res chain seq x y z
N MET A 1 -71.65 19.15 -9.63
CA MET A 1 -72.89 18.35 -9.68
C MET A 1 -72.50 16.92 -9.99
N ALA A 2 -72.96 15.99 -9.14
CA ALA A 2 -73.00 14.53 -9.28
C ALA A 2 -71.63 13.81 -9.47
N GLY A 3 -71.08 13.02 -8.54
CA GLY A 3 -71.67 12.34 -7.38
C GLY A 3 -72.44 11.09 -7.79
N TYR A 4 -71.93 9.88 -7.51
CA TYR A 4 -72.63 8.60 -7.24
C TYR A 4 -71.55 7.54 -6.81
N PRO A 5 -71.89 6.45 -6.09
CA PRO A 5 -71.54 6.27 -4.68
C PRO A 5 -71.12 4.79 -4.38
N PRO A 6 -71.49 4.08 -3.29
CA PRO A 6 -70.50 3.41 -2.44
C PRO A 6 -70.64 1.87 -2.29
N SER A 7 -69.62 1.27 -1.66
CA SER A 7 -69.66 0.09 -0.76
C SER A 7 -70.16 -1.28 -1.26
N LYS A 8 -69.40 -2.33 -0.94
CA LYS A 8 -69.73 -3.29 0.15
C LYS A 8 -68.66 -4.36 0.34
N ASN A 9 -68.42 -4.65 1.63
CA ASN A 9 -67.57 -5.69 2.22
C ASN A 9 -68.04 -7.12 1.87
N PHE A 10 -67.13 -8.10 1.99
CA PHE A 10 -67.25 -9.38 2.73
C PHE A 10 -66.03 -10.26 2.32
N SER A 11 -65.04 -10.42 3.21
CA SER A 11 -64.84 -11.59 4.09
C SER A 11 -64.41 -12.87 3.38
N SER A 12 -63.13 -13.24 3.52
CA SER A 12 -62.79 -14.61 3.92
C SER A 12 -61.38 -14.65 4.51
N MET A 13 -61.33 -15.02 5.78
CA MET A 13 -60.12 -15.37 6.53
C MET A 13 -59.50 -16.64 5.92
N ALA A 14 -58.23 -16.55 5.51
CA ALA A 14 -57.36 -17.71 5.41
C ALA A 14 -56.36 -17.65 6.55
N THR A 15 -56.70 -18.31 7.65
CA THR A 15 -55.80 -18.58 8.77
C THR A 15 -54.69 -19.51 8.27
N PHE A 16 -53.52 -18.94 7.96
CA PHE A 16 -52.29 -19.73 7.85
C PHE A 16 -51.76 -19.96 9.26
N VAL A 17 -51.92 -21.19 9.74
CA VAL A 17 -51.17 -21.72 10.89
C VAL A 17 -49.73 -21.89 10.44
N ILE A 18 -48.90 -20.87 10.72
CA ILE A 18 -47.45 -21.04 10.65
C ILE A 18 -47.05 -21.70 11.98
N THR A 19 -46.88 -23.02 11.91
CA THR A 19 -46.17 -23.78 12.93
C THR A 19 -44.76 -23.21 13.05
N ALA A 20 -44.50 -22.47 14.13
CA ALA A 20 -43.17 -22.07 14.53
C ALA A 20 -42.36 -23.33 14.86
N ILE A 21 -41.56 -23.80 13.90
CA ILE A 21 -40.51 -24.76 14.18
C ILE A 21 -39.37 -23.95 14.79
N LEU A 22 -39.29 -24.04 16.13
CA LEU A 22 -38.16 -23.58 16.92
C LEU A 22 -36.96 -24.48 16.60
N PHE A 23 -36.31 -24.26 15.46
CA PHE A 23 -34.94 -24.74 15.27
C PHE A 23 -34.06 -23.88 16.15
N CYS A 24 -33.68 -24.42 17.31
CA CYS A 24 -32.46 -24.04 18.00
C CYS A 24 -31.29 -24.36 17.07
N ASN A 25 -31.04 -23.49 16.09
CA ASN A 25 -29.71 -23.36 15.53
C ASN A 25 -28.87 -22.81 16.68
N ALA A 26 -28.14 -23.71 17.33
CA ALA A 26 -26.92 -23.34 18.01
C ALA A 26 -26.08 -22.61 16.96
N VAL A 27 -26.18 -21.29 16.96
CA VAL A 27 -25.17 -20.42 16.40
C VAL A 27 -23.91 -20.85 17.12
N PHE A 28 -23.09 -21.65 16.44
CA PHE A 28 -21.68 -21.74 16.77
C PHE A 28 -21.19 -20.31 16.63
N ALA A 29 -21.24 -19.57 17.74
CA ALA A 29 -20.44 -18.38 17.87
C ALA A 29 -19.04 -18.85 17.51
N LYS A 30 -18.55 -18.39 16.35
CA LYS A 30 -17.14 -18.48 16.00
C LYS A 30 -16.43 -18.05 17.28
N PRO A 31 -15.61 -18.90 17.91
CA PRO A 31 -14.92 -18.49 19.12
C PRO A 31 -14.30 -17.15 18.80
N ALA A 32 -14.64 -16.13 19.60
CA ALA A 32 -13.97 -14.84 19.50
C ALA A 32 -12.48 -15.18 19.42
N PRO A 33 -11.73 -14.64 18.43
CA PRO A 33 -10.30 -14.88 18.39
C PRO A 33 -9.83 -14.62 19.81
N ILE A 34 -9.27 -15.67 20.42
CA ILE A 34 -8.52 -15.53 21.65
C ILE A 34 -7.49 -14.50 21.21
N LEU A 35 -7.65 -13.25 21.66
CA LEU A 35 -6.55 -12.32 21.67
C LEU A 35 -5.54 -13.07 22.52
N ASP A 36 -4.61 -13.76 21.84
CA ASP A 36 -3.45 -14.35 22.47
C ASP A 36 -2.99 -13.26 23.43
N GLU A 37 -2.90 -13.61 24.71
CA GLU A 37 -2.30 -12.73 25.71
C GLU A 37 -1.00 -12.25 25.09
N VAL A 38 -1.01 -11.03 24.54
CA VAL A 38 0.16 -10.38 24.01
C VAL A 38 1.03 -10.36 25.23
N SER A 39 2.03 -11.24 25.21
CA SER A 39 2.91 -11.44 26.34
C SER A 39 3.44 -10.06 26.66
N THR A 40 2.95 -9.47 27.75
CA THR A 40 3.44 -8.21 28.27
C THR A 40 4.79 -8.56 28.88
N TYR A 41 5.75 -8.94 28.04
CA TYR A 41 7.15 -8.70 28.33
C TYR A 41 7.20 -7.21 28.55
N ALA A 42 7.20 -6.82 29.83
CA ALA A 42 7.46 -5.46 30.24
C ALA A 42 8.83 -5.12 29.64
N PHE A 43 8.79 -4.47 28.48
CA PHE A 43 9.99 -4.12 27.75
C PHE A 43 10.71 -3.12 28.65
N ASN A 44 11.88 -3.49 29.15
CA ASN A 44 12.59 -2.64 30.09
C ASN A 44 13.21 -1.48 29.30
N LEU A 45 12.45 -0.41 29.13
CA LEU A 45 12.88 0.80 28.41
C LEU A 45 14.05 1.52 29.10
N ASN A 46 14.43 1.15 30.33
CA ASN A 46 15.51 1.82 31.06
C ASN A 46 16.92 1.56 30.49
N HIS A 47 17.07 0.69 29.48
CA HIS A 47 18.36 0.30 28.91
C HIS A 47 18.33 0.15 27.38
N LEU A 48 17.70 1.10 26.68
CA LEU A 48 17.80 1.17 25.24
C LEU A 48 19.15 1.77 24.81
N THR A 49 19.69 1.24 23.72
CA THR A 49 20.93 1.68 23.08
C THR A 49 20.65 2.27 21.70
N ALA A 50 21.64 2.91 21.07
CA ALA A 50 21.48 3.44 19.72
C ALA A 50 21.17 2.34 18.68
N ASP A 51 21.72 1.13 18.88
CA ASP A 51 21.43 -0.01 17.99
C ASP A 51 19.97 -0.48 18.15
N ASP A 52 19.38 -0.34 19.34
CA ASP A 52 17.98 -0.69 19.57
C ASP A 52 17.01 0.21 18.79
N ALA A 53 17.42 1.41 18.38
CA ALA A 53 16.62 2.29 17.53
C ALA A 53 16.49 1.77 16.08
N THR A 54 17.23 0.72 15.72
CA THR A 54 17.07 0.02 14.43
C THR A 54 16.03 -1.10 14.49
N ASP A 55 15.51 -1.41 15.68
CA ASP A 55 14.49 -2.41 15.92
C ASP A 55 13.11 -1.74 16.01
N ARG A 56 12.28 -1.94 14.99
CA ARG A 56 10.93 -1.38 14.88
C ARG A 56 10.09 -1.66 16.14
N ASP A 57 10.14 -2.86 16.71
CA ASP A 57 9.24 -3.24 17.80
C ASP A 57 9.60 -2.52 19.09
N LYS A 58 10.88 -2.23 19.29
CA LYS A 58 11.35 -1.41 20.42
C LYS A 58 10.96 0.05 20.26
N VAL A 59 11.08 0.57 19.04
CA VAL A 59 10.64 1.93 18.72
C VAL A 59 9.13 2.07 18.93
N LEU A 60 8.33 1.14 18.43
CA LEU A 60 6.87 1.13 18.63
C LEU A 60 6.50 1.07 20.11
N ALA A 61 7.11 0.15 20.88
CA ALA A 61 6.88 0.04 22.32
C ALA A 61 7.28 1.31 23.09
N TRP A 62 8.29 2.04 22.60
CA TRP A 62 8.66 3.34 23.16
C TRP A 62 7.61 4.42 22.85
N ILE A 63 7.12 4.48 21.61
CA ILE A 63 6.06 5.43 21.21
C ILE A 63 4.83 5.22 22.09
N GLU A 64 4.37 3.98 22.24
CA GLU A 64 3.20 3.62 23.05
C GLU A 64 3.31 4.03 24.53
N GLN A 65 4.52 4.15 25.06
CA GLN A 65 4.76 4.48 26.48
C GLN A 65 5.05 5.94 26.74
N ASN A 66 5.62 6.67 25.78
CA ASN A 66 6.20 8.00 26.01
C ASN A 66 5.55 9.09 25.16
N VAL A 67 4.84 8.72 24.09
CA VAL A 67 4.27 9.69 23.17
C VAL A 67 2.78 9.79 23.46
N ASP A 68 2.38 10.93 24.04
CA ASP A 68 0.98 11.32 24.15
C ASP A 68 0.49 11.83 22.78
N LEU A 69 0.36 10.89 21.86
CA LEU A 69 -0.22 11.11 20.56
C LEU A 69 -1.60 10.50 20.57
N GLU A 70 -2.61 11.36 20.43
CA GLU A 70 -3.94 10.91 20.04
C GLU A 70 -3.76 10.14 18.72
N VAL A 71 -4.07 8.85 18.79
CA VAL A 71 -3.67 7.87 17.78
C VAL A 71 -4.17 8.22 16.37
N ASP A 72 -5.18 9.08 16.25
CA ASP A 72 -5.80 9.63 15.04
C ASP A 72 -5.32 11.04 14.63
N LYS A 73 -4.12 11.44 15.07
CA LYS A 73 -3.51 12.75 14.81
C LYS A 73 -2.10 12.67 14.24
N ALA A 74 -1.72 11.52 13.69
CA ALA A 74 -0.43 11.34 13.02
C ALA A 74 -0.38 12.07 11.67
N VAL A 75 0.71 12.83 11.45
CA VAL A 75 0.96 13.61 10.24
C VAL A 75 2.24 13.14 9.55
N PHE A 76 2.12 12.82 8.27
CA PHE A 76 3.20 12.34 7.40
C PHE A 76 3.56 13.41 6.34
N TYR A 77 4.72 13.24 5.71
CA TYR A 77 5.16 14.03 4.55
C TYR A 77 6.07 13.16 3.66
N SER A 78 6.15 13.46 2.37
CA SER A 78 6.96 12.65 1.44
C SER A 78 8.29 13.30 1.00
N ASP A 79 8.31 14.63 0.85
CA ASP A 79 9.48 15.41 0.43
C ASP A 79 10.02 16.24 1.62
N PRO A 80 11.27 16.01 2.06
CA PRO A 80 11.87 16.77 3.15
C PRO A 80 12.04 18.27 2.88
N SER A 81 12.03 18.71 1.62
CA SER A 81 12.22 20.10 1.22
C SER A 81 10.91 20.89 1.09
N VAL A 82 9.81 20.21 0.81
CA VAL A 82 8.48 20.83 0.61
C VAL A 82 7.48 20.34 1.65
N GLY A 83 7.26 19.02 1.72
CA GLY A 83 6.26 18.43 2.61
C GLY A 83 6.61 18.56 4.09
N ARG A 84 7.90 18.46 4.47
CA ARG A 84 8.31 18.59 5.87
C ARG A 84 7.97 19.97 6.46
N PRO A 85 8.34 21.11 5.83
CA PRO A 85 7.89 22.41 6.30
C PRO A 85 6.37 22.54 6.44
N MET A 86 5.60 21.99 5.49
CA MET A 86 4.13 22.04 5.53
C MET A 86 3.57 21.25 6.72
N ALA A 87 3.99 20.00 6.90
CA ALA A 87 3.59 19.16 8.04
C ALA A 87 3.99 19.80 9.38
N GLY A 88 5.19 20.36 9.47
CA GLY A 88 5.66 21.06 10.67
C GLY A 88 4.82 22.29 11.02
N ASN A 89 4.49 23.11 10.01
CA ASN A 89 3.62 24.27 10.20
C ASN A 89 2.20 23.84 10.63
N PHE A 90 1.63 22.85 9.96
CA PHE A 90 0.33 22.29 10.30
C PHE A 90 0.27 21.79 11.75
N CYS A 91 1.25 20.98 12.17
CA CYS A 91 1.31 20.47 13.54
C CYS A 91 1.53 21.60 14.58
N SER A 92 2.29 22.64 14.23
CA SER A 92 2.50 23.78 15.13
C SER A 92 1.24 24.61 15.34
N GLU A 93 0.41 24.78 14.31
CA GLU A 93 -0.85 25.54 14.41
C GLU A 93 -1.98 24.71 15.05
N ASN A 94 -1.89 23.38 14.99
CA ASN A 94 -2.86 22.44 15.56
C ASN A 94 -2.29 21.63 16.74
N GLU A 95 -1.32 22.20 17.48
CA GLU A 95 -0.67 21.52 18.62
C GLU A 95 -1.69 21.20 19.73
N GLU A 96 -2.63 22.11 19.99
CA GLU A 96 -3.69 21.94 20.99
C GLU A 96 -4.66 20.80 20.64
N ASP A 97 -4.77 20.45 19.35
CA ASP A 97 -5.58 19.35 18.83
C ASP A 97 -4.80 18.03 18.72
N GLY A 98 -3.56 17.99 19.22
CA GLY A 98 -2.77 16.77 19.38
C GLY A 98 -2.04 16.30 18.12
N TYR A 99 -2.02 17.09 17.03
CA TYR A 99 -1.31 16.71 15.80
C TYR A 99 0.20 16.67 15.99
N LYS A 100 0.82 15.56 15.58
CA LYS A 100 2.28 15.38 15.62
C LYS A 100 2.78 14.80 14.31
N ASP A 101 3.87 15.37 13.81
CA ASP A 101 4.62 14.80 12.70
C ASP A 101 5.75 13.89 13.22
N PHE A 102 6.47 13.28 12.29
CA PHE A 102 7.63 12.44 12.57
C PHE A 102 8.65 13.10 13.53
N TRP A 103 8.96 14.38 13.34
CA TRP A 103 10.04 15.04 14.08
C TRP A 103 9.61 15.50 15.47
N LEU A 104 8.32 15.76 15.67
CA LEU A 104 7.76 16.01 17.01
C LEU A 104 7.75 14.73 17.87
N VAL A 105 7.60 13.56 17.24
CA VAL A 105 7.65 12.26 17.93
C VAL A 105 9.09 11.80 18.19
N PHE A 106 9.96 11.82 17.17
CA PHE A 106 11.34 11.35 17.27
C PHE A 106 12.31 12.50 17.54
N ASN A 107 12.13 13.14 18.70
CA ASN A 107 12.84 14.34 19.14
C ASN A 107 14.04 14.00 20.07
N ASP A 108 14.55 15.00 20.81
CA ASP A 108 15.67 14.83 21.76
C ASP A 108 15.37 13.81 22.88
N GLU A 109 14.11 13.61 23.26
CA GLU A 109 13.71 12.60 24.24
C GLU A 109 13.85 11.19 23.68
N PHE A 110 13.42 10.96 22.43
CA PHE A 110 13.69 9.72 21.71
C PHE A 110 15.20 9.47 21.62
N SER A 111 15.96 10.49 21.22
CA SER A 111 17.42 10.37 21.12
C SER A 111 18.05 10.00 22.47
N ALA A 112 17.65 10.66 23.55
CA ALA A 112 18.13 10.36 24.89
C ALA A 112 17.76 8.94 25.35
N ALA A 113 16.53 8.48 25.06
CA ALA A 113 16.07 7.14 25.40
C ALA A 113 16.91 6.07 24.68
N PHE A 114 17.23 6.28 23.40
CA PHE A 114 18.00 5.35 22.59
C PHE A 114 19.49 5.73 22.49
N GLY A 115 20.09 6.25 23.57
CA GLY A 115 21.55 6.42 23.67
C GLY A 115 22.18 7.34 22.61
N GLY A 116 21.48 8.38 22.19
CA GLY A 116 21.91 9.34 21.17
C GLY A 116 21.52 8.96 19.74
N ALA A 117 20.56 8.03 19.56
CA ALA A 117 20.02 7.71 18.24
C ALA A 117 19.42 8.94 17.56
N ASP A 118 19.64 9.08 16.26
CA ASP A 118 19.09 10.17 15.46
C ASP A 118 18.62 9.64 14.09
N PRO A 119 17.29 9.61 13.84
CA PRO A 119 16.77 9.17 12.54
C PRO A 119 17.25 10.05 11.38
N GLY A 120 17.58 11.33 11.61
CA GLY A 120 18.11 12.22 10.57
C GLY A 120 19.50 11.84 10.06
N ASN A 121 20.27 11.09 10.85
CA ASN A 121 21.65 10.73 10.55
C ASN A 121 21.87 9.24 10.25
N SER A 122 20.83 8.40 10.34
CA SER A 122 20.94 6.94 10.16
C SER A 122 19.74 6.35 9.43
N LYS A 123 19.96 5.86 8.20
CA LYS A 123 18.89 5.24 7.38
C LYS A 123 18.20 4.04 8.05
N PRO A 124 18.92 3.13 8.73
CA PRO A 124 18.28 2.03 9.47
C PRO A 124 17.36 2.54 10.59
N ILE A 125 17.77 3.58 11.31
CA ILE A 125 16.96 4.18 12.39
C ILE A 125 15.74 4.88 11.81
N ALA A 126 15.92 5.71 10.78
CA ALA A 126 14.81 6.36 10.06
C ALA A 126 13.78 5.34 9.55
N ARG A 127 14.25 4.22 8.99
CA ARG A 127 13.40 3.11 8.53
C ARG A 127 12.58 2.52 9.67
N ALA A 128 13.20 2.17 10.79
CA ALA A 128 12.52 1.60 11.95
C ALA A 128 11.50 2.59 12.55
N CYS A 129 11.87 3.87 12.66
CA CYS A 129 10.99 4.94 13.13
C CYS A 129 9.79 5.14 12.21
N SER A 130 9.99 5.16 10.88
CA SER A 130 8.90 5.31 9.90
C SER A 130 7.91 4.15 9.98
N GLN A 131 8.42 2.92 10.09
CA GLN A 131 7.59 1.72 10.27
C GLN A 131 6.79 1.78 11.58
N ALA A 132 7.45 2.11 12.70
CA ALA A 132 6.82 2.20 14.00
C ALA A 132 5.75 3.31 14.05
N PHE A 133 6.03 4.47 13.46
CA PHE A 133 5.08 5.59 13.42
C PHE A 133 3.81 5.25 12.62
N ALA A 134 3.97 4.62 11.45
CA ALA A 134 2.84 4.14 10.65
C ALA A 134 2.02 3.04 11.34
N GLN A 135 2.68 2.14 12.09
CA GLN A 135 1.99 1.10 12.87
C GLN A 135 1.29 1.67 14.12
N PHE A 136 1.84 2.72 14.71
CA PHE A 136 1.24 3.38 15.87
C PHE A 136 -0.03 4.16 15.50
N ALA A 137 -0.08 4.72 14.29
CA ALA A 137 -1.23 5.48 13.81
C ALA A 137 -2.54 4.65 13.80
N LYS A 138 -3.66 5.31 14.08
CA LYS A 138 -5.02 4.77 14.08
C LYS A 138 -5.96 5.87 13.57
N GLY A 139 -7.24 5.58 13.37
CA GLY A 139 -8.24 6.57 12.94
C GLY A 139 -7.82 7.28 11.65
N GLU A 140 -7.89 8.61 11.64
CA GLU A 140 -7.54 9.41 10.46
C GLU A 140 -6.08 9.86 10.53
N THR A 141 -5.33 9.77 9.43
CA THR A 141 -3.98 10.34 9.31
C THR A 141 -3.93 11.37 8.20
N ARG A 142 -2.86 12.16 8.15
CA ARG A 142 -2.67 13.22 7.14
C ARG A 142 -1.34 13.04 6.44
N ILE A 143 -1.28 13.35 5.15
CA ILE A 143 -0.05 13.38 4.36
C ILE A 143 0.05 14.69 3.57
N PHE A 144 1.19 15.37 3.72
CA PHE A 144 1.54 16.55 2.94
C PHE A 144 2.45 16.19 1.76
N ASN A 145 2.16 16.82 0.61
CA ASN A 145 2.92 16.66 -0.63
C ASN A 145 3.04 15.19 -1.09
N ASP A 146 1.96 14.40 -1.05
CA ASP A 146 1.99 13.00 -1.53
C ASP A 146 2.45 12.89 -3.00
N ALA A 147 2.05 13.84 -3.86
CA ALA A 147 2.44 13.86 -5.27
C ALA A 147 3.94 14.09 -5.50
N GLY A 148 4.63 14.79 -4.58
CA GLY A 148 6.08 15.01 -4.64
C GLY A 148 6.93 13.81 -4.19
N ALA A 149 6.30 12.71 -3.77
CA ALA A 149 7.00 11.56 -3.24
C ALA A 149 7.79 10.82 -4.33
N GLY A 150 9.12 10.78 -4.21
CA GLY A 150 9.93 9.89 -5.03
C GLY A 150 9.58 8.41 -4.80
N PRO A 151 9.79 7.53 -5.79
CA PRO A 151 9.44 6.10 -5.68
C PRO A 151 10.20 5.36 -4.59
N SER A 152 11.36 5.88 -4.17
CA SER A 152 12.19 5.34 -3.07
C SER A 152 12.01 6.06 -1.73
N SER A 153 11.03 6.96 -1.62
CA SER A 153 10.73 7.67 -0.37
C SER A 153 10.23 6.71 0.71
N TYR A 154 10.44 7.07 1.98
CA TYR A 154 9.88 6.32 3.11
C TYR A 154 8.35 6.29 3.04
N TRP A 155 7.73 7.39 2.63
CA TRP A 155 6.29 7.45 2.41
C TRP A 155 5.80 6.34 1.48
N LYS A 156 6.33 6.24 0.24
CA LYS A 156 5.86 5.26 -0.74
C LYS A 156 6.27 3.82 -0.41
N THR A 157 7.47 3.61 0.13
CA THR A 157 8.03 2.25 0.32
C THR A 157 7.77 1.65 1.70
N ILE A 158 7.34 2.45 2.68
CA ILE A 158 7.23 2.02 4.07
C ILE A 158 5.93 2.48 4.70
N GLU A 159 5.72 3.79 4.79
CA GLU A 159 4.68 4.36 5.65
C GLU A 159 3.29 4.11 5.04
N HIS A 160 3.09 4.45 3.77
CA HIS A 160 1.82 4.26 3.08
C HIS A 160 1.39 2.78 3.04
N PRO A 161 2.23 1.81 2.63
CA PRO A 161 1.89 0.39 2.72
C PRO A 161 1.52 -0.05 4.14
N SER A 162 2.29 0.38 5.15
CA SER A 162 2.03 0.03 6.56
C SER A 162 0.70 0.60 7.05
N LEU A 163 0.35 1.84 6.67
CA LEU A 163 -0.93 2.47 7.00
C LEU A 163 -2.11 1.75 6.34
N ASN A 164 -1.95 1.25 5.12
CA ASN A 164 -2.98 0.49 4.42
C ASN A 164 -3.22 -0.87 5.07
N GLU A 165 -2.16 -1.60 5.43
CA GLU A 165 -2.25 -2.86 6.18
C GLU A 165 -2.82 -2.69 7.60
N ASN A 166 -2.63 -1.51 8.20
CA ASN A 166 -3.07 -1.23 9.56
C ASN A 166 -4.60 -1.00 9.60
N SER A 167 -5.34 -2.04 9.98
CA SER A 167 -6.80 -1.99 10.14
C SER A 167 -7.32 -0.96 11.15
N ALA A 168 -6.46 -0.44 12.05
CA ALA A 168 -6.85 0.60 12.99
C ALA A 168 -6.89 1.99 12.35
N VAL A 169 -6.19 2.22 11.24
CA VAL A 169 -6.28 3.44 10.43
C VAL A 169 -7.54 3.35 9.57
N THR A 170 -8.43 4.33 9.69
CA THR A 170 -9.70 4.41 8.95
C THR A 170 -9.60 5.28 7.70
N LYS A 171 -8.74 6.31 7.70
CA LYS A 171 -8.54 7.23 6.57
C LYS A 171 -7.10 7.75 6.51
N ILE A 172 -6.61 8.08 5.33
CA ILE A 172 -5.31 8.72 5.09
C ILE A 172 -5.54 9.95 4.23
N TRP A 173 -5.80 11.10 4.84
CA TRP A 173 -6.10 12.32 4.10
C TRP A 173 -4.87 12.91 3.42
N ARG A 174 -4.93 13.07 2.09
CA ARG A 174 -4.02 13.94 1.36
C ARG A 174 -4.46 15.39 1.60
N MET A 175 -3.53 16.19 2.10
CA MET A 175 -3.79 17.58 2.48
C MET A 175 -3.55 18.51 1.29
N ALA A 176 -4.30 19.60 1.22
CA ALA A 176 -3.99 20.68 0.29
C ALA A 176 -2.63 21.32 0.63
N ASP A 177 -1.89 21.76 -0.40
CA ASP A 177 -0.60 22.42 -0.19
C ASP A 177 -0.78 23.69 0.66
N ASP A 178 0.13 23.91 1.60
CA ASP A 178 0.17 25.06 2.53
C ASP A 178 -1.03 25.24 3.48
N THR A 179 -1.95 24.28 3.56
CA THR A 179 -3.08 24.38 4.49
C THR A 179 -2.66 24.12 5.95
N THR A 180 -3.33 24.82 6.86
CA THR A 180 -3.26 24.58 8.31
C THR A 180 -4.60 24.07 8.85
N ASP A 181 -5.63 23.96 8.00
CA ASP A 181 -6.97 23.50 8.39
C ASP A 181 -7.02 21.96 8.28
N PRO A 182 -7.32 21.23 9.38
CA PRO A 182 -7.36 19.76 9.38
C PRO A 182 -8.44 19.16 8.46
N ASP A 183 -9.46 19.95 8.07
CA ASP A 183 -10.55 19.52 7.20
C ASP A 183 -10.32 19.91 5.72
N ASP A 184 -9.22 20.62 5.40
CA ASP A 184 -8.86 21.02 4.04
C ASP A 184 -8.00 19.95 3.34
N HIS A 185 -8.66 18.84 3.04
CA HIS A 185 -8.06 17.67 2.39
C HIS A 185 -8.78 17.33 1.07
N ASP A 186 -8.04 16.87 0.07
CA ASP A 186 -8.58 16.61 -1.28
C ASP A 186 -9.13 15.17 -1.43
N MET A 187 -8.42 14.18 -0.91
CA MET A 187 -8.79 12.77 -1.01
C MET A 187 -8.32 11.94 0.19
N ASP A 188 -9.10 10.95 0.58
CA ASP A 188 -8.69 9.91 1.52
C ASP A 188 -7.90 8.88 0.74
N LEU A 189 -6.59 8.75 0.87
CA LEU A 189 -5.75 7.76 0.18
C LEU A 189 -6.00 6.31 0.63
N LYS A 190 -6.64 6.08 1.79
CA LYS A 190 -6.93 4.72 2.26
C LYS A 190 -8.17 4.14 1.60
N ASN A 191 -9.20 4.98 1.51
CA ASN A 191 -10.43 4.69 0.79
C ASN A 191 -10.49 5.56 -0.46
N ALA A 192 -9.34 5.92 -1.01
CA ALA A 192 -9.26 6.58 -2.30
C ALA A 192 -9.69 5.46 -3.19
N ASP A 193 -10.99 5.44 -3.43
CA ASP A 193 -11.61 4.73 -4.48
C ASP A 193 -10.88 5.28 -5.72
N ASP A 194 -9.82 4.59 -6.12
CA ASP A 194 -9.45 4.42 -7.51
C ASP A 194 -10.59 3.75 -8.31
N GLY A 195 -11.71 3.44 -7.62
CA GLY A 195 -12.79 2.62 -8.07
C GLY A 195 -12.36 1.19 -7.81
N GLU A 196 -12.63 0.65 -6.62
CA GLU A 196 -12.60 -0.79 -6.26
C GLU A 196 -11.29 -1.60 -6.47
N LEU A 197 -10.18 -1.03 -6.96
CA LEU A 197 -9.19 -1.83 -7.67
C LEU A 197 -7.73 -1.76 -7.18
N GLY A 198 -7.31 -0.73 -6.46
CA GLY A 198 -5.91 -0.58 -6.07
C GLY A 198 -4.98 -0.07 -7.19
N TYR A 199 -5.49 0.45 -8.31
CA TYR A 199 -4.68 1.05 -9.38
C TYR A 199 -5.47 2.03 -10.23
N VAL A 200 -4.78 2.97 -10.88
CA VAL A 200 -5.38 3.86 -11.89
C VAL A 200 -5.41 3.17 -13.26
N PRO A 201 -6.59 2.88 -13.85
CA PRO A 201 -6.69 2.25 -15.15
C PRO A 201 -6.22 3.18 -16.28
N GLY A 202 -5.78 2.59 -17.40
CA GLY A 202 -5.29 3.34 -18.56
C GLY A 202 -4.12 2.63 -19.23
N MET A 203 -3.05 3.37 -19.51
CA MET A 203 -1.78 2.82 -20.01
C MET A 203 -0.84 2.56 -18.83
N CYS A 204 -0.83 1.32 -18.36
CA CYS A 204 0.10 0.86 -17.34
C CYS A 204 1.50 0.62 -17.93
N GLY A 205 2.51 0.65 -17.07
CA GLY A 205 3.90 0.34 -17.41
C GLY A 205 4.36 -0.96 -16.78
N VAL A 206 5.25 -1.69 -17.45
CA VAL A 206 6.05 -2.77 -16.85
C VAL A 206 7.53 -2.50 -17.09
N HIS A 207 8.30 -2.52 -16.01
CA HIS A 207 9.76 -2.49 -16.04
C HIS A 207 10.31 -3.88 -15.78
N VAL A 208 11.23 -4.36 -16.62
CA VAL A 208 11.91 -5.65 -16.47
C VAL A 208 13.42 -5.44 -16.50
N VAL A 209 14.09 -5.85 -15.43
CA VAL A 209 15.54 -6.10 -15.43
C VAL A 209 15.77 -7.56 -15.78
N GLN A 210 16.31 -7.86 -16.97
CA GLN A 210 16.67 -9.23 -17.34
C GLN A 210 18.15 -9.51 -17.10
N TYR A 211 18.43 -10.51 -16.26
CA TYR A 211 19.77 -11.00 -15.98
C TYR A 211 20.15 -12.15 -16.92
N GLN A 212 21.23 -11.96 -17.67
CA GLN A 212 21.75 -12.93 -18.64
C GLN A 212 22.15 -14.25 -17.97
N LYS A 213 21.79 -15.37 -18.57
CA LYS A 213 22.19 -16.70 -18.09
C LYS A 213 23.70 -16.88 -18.11
N ASN A 214 24.23 -17.62 -17.14
CA ASN A 214 25.65 -17.95 -16.97
C ASN A 214 26.59 -16.73 -16.88
N GLU A 215 26.09 -15.54 -16.54
CA GLU A 215 26.94 -14.39 -16.29
C GLU A 215 27.56 -14.51 -14.88
N PRO A 216 28.88 -14.73 -14.74
CA PRO A 216 29.48 -15.16 -13.48
C PRO A 216 29.29 -14.20 -12.29
N ARG A 217 29.04 -12.91 -12.57
CA ARG A 217 28.95 -11.87 -11.55
C ARG A 217 27.53 -11.54 -11.11
N VAL A 218 26.54 -11.70 -12.00
CA VAL A 218 25.15 -11.26 -11.74
C VAL A 218 24.16 -12.42 -11.74
N ASN A 219 24.34 -13.42 -12.60
CA ASN A 219 23.48 -14.60 -12.66
C ASN A 219 24.26 -15.82 -13.16
N PRO A 220 24.93 -16.57 -12.26
CA PRO A 220 25.69 -17.75 -12.64
C PRO A 220 24.80 -18.94 -13.02
N ASN A 221 23.47 -18.82 -12.91
CA ASN A 221 22.54 -19.91 -13.23
C ASN A 221 22.34 -20.06 -14.74
N PRO A 222 21.97 -21.27 -15.21
CA PRO A 222 21.74 -21.53 -16.63
C PRO A 222 20.45 -20.91 -17.18
N ASP A 223 19.53 -20.50 -16.30
CA ASP A 223 18.28 -19.82 -16.63
C ASP A 223 18.42 -18.30 -16.49
N TYR A 224 17.56 -17.54 -17.17
CA TYR A 224 17.46 -16.11 -16.95
C TYR A 224 16.88 -15.83 -15.56
N LYS A 225 17.08 -14.61 -15.07
CA LYS A 225 16.32 -14.08 -13.95
C LYS A 225 15.69 -12.75 -14.33
N PHE A 226 14.59 -12.42 -13.65
CA PHE A 226 13.94 -11.12 -13.78
C PHE A 226 13.81 -10.40 -12.43
N ASP A 227 14.00 -9.09 -12.45
CA ASP A 227 13.24 -8.18 -11.59
C ASP A 227 12.13 -7.60 -12.45
N ILE A 228 10.89 -7.61 -11.96
CA ILE A 228 9.72 -7.11 -12.69
C ILE A 228 8.95 -6.19 -11.77
N THR A 229 8.66 -4.98 -12.24
CA THR A 229 7.86 -3.98 -11.53
C THR A 229 6.72 -3.52 -12.43
N ILE A 230 5.51 -3.48 -11.90
CA ILE A 230 4.31 -3.01 -12.61
C ILE A 230 3.94 -1.63 -12.06
N TYR A 231 3.63 -0.71 -12.96
CA TYR A 231 3.16 0.63 -12.68
C TYR A 231 1.76 0.85 -13.25
N ASP A 232 0.92 1.58 -12.52
CA ASP A 232 -0.38 2.02 -13.03
C ASP A 232 -0.25 3.21 -14.01
N ASN A 233 -1.39 3.72 -14.50
CA ASN A 233 -1.40 4.83 -15.44
C ASN A 233 -0.85 6.15 -14.85
N ASP A 234 -0.87 6.30 -13.53
CA ASP A 234 -0.29 7.45 -12.81
C ASP A 234 1.16 7.18 -12.38
N HIS A 235 1.76 6.08 -12.86
CA HIS A 235 3.12 5.63 -12.58
C HIS A 235 3.38 5.24 -11.12
N TYR A 236 2.33 4.87 -10.39
CA TYR A 236 2.48 4.25 -9.08
C TYR A 236 2.80 2.78 -9.22
N GLN A 237 3.79 2.30 -8.46
CA GLN A 237 4.12 0.88 -8.42
C GLN A 237 2.96 0.09 -7.77
N ILE A 238 2.42 -0.86 -8.53
CA ILE A 238 1.27 -1.69 -8.12
C ILE A 238 1.57 -3.19 -8.08
N GLY A 239 2.78 -3.61 -8.45
CA GLY A 239 3.22 -5.01 -8.36
C GLY A 239 4.73 -5.15 -8.50
N GLU A 240 5.32 -6.18 -7.90
CA GLU A 240 6.76 -6.46 -8.00
C GLU A 240 7.10 -7.93 -7.77
N VAL A 241 8.07 -8.44 -8.51
CA VAL A 241 8.81 -9.65 -8.17
C VAL A 241 10.30 -9.43 -8.44
N LEU A 242 11.15 -9.83 -7.48
CA LEU A 242 12.59 -9.60 -7.55
C LEU A 242 13.36 -10.91 -7.71
N PHE A 243 14.33 -10.88 -8.60
CA PHE A 243 15.36 -11.89 -8.84
C PHE A 243 14.84 -13.32 -9.06
N VAL A 244 13.66 -13.42 -9.64
CA VAL A 244 12.94 -14.68 -9.86
C VAL A 244 13.51 -15.45 -11.04
N ASP A 245 13.57 -16.78 -10.93
CA ASP A 245 14.00 -17.64 -12.04
C ASP A 245 13.00 -17.55 -13.20
N ALA A 246 13.54 -17.36 -14.40
CA ALA A 246 12.79 -17.30 -15.66
C ALA A 246 13.35 -18.33 -16.65
N PRO A 247 13.06 -19.63 -16.47
CA PRO A 247 13.45 -20.66 -17.44
C PRO A 247 12.84 -20.38 -18.81
N ASN A 248 13.52 -20.85 -19.86
CA ASN A 248 13.04 -20.68 -21.24
C ASN A 248 11.62 -21.23 -21.40
N ALA A 249 10.74 -20.41 -21.99
CA ALA A 249 9.35 -20.75 -22.28
C ALA A 249 8.49 -21.08 -21.04
N VAL A 250 8.92 -20.66 -19.85
CA VAL A 250 8.14 -20.74 -18.62
C VAL A 250 7.74 -19.32 -18.22
N GLY A 251 6.44 -19.09 -18.06
CA GLY A 251 5.91 -17.80 -17.63
C GLY A 251 6.18 -17.54 -16.15
N VAL A 252 6.66 -16.34 -15.85
CA VAL A 252 6.74 -15.76 -14.51
C VAL A 252 5.46 -14.98 -14.27
N ASN A 253 4.70 -15.39 -13.26
CA ASN A 253 3.52 -14.66 -12.81
C ASN A 253 3.95 -13.50 -11.91
N VAL A 254 3.41 -12.31 -12.14
CA VAL A 254 3.66 -11.12 -11.32
C VAL A 254 2.38 -10.75 -10.60
N ASP A 255 2.36 -10.97 -9.29
CA ASP A 255 1.23 -10.56 -8.44
C ASP A 255 1.22 -9.02 -8.33
N SER A 256 0.03 -8.43 -8.47
CA SER A 256 -0.16 -6.98 -8.45
C SER A 256 -1.58 -6.61 -8.01
N GLN A 257 -1.88 -5.31 -7.99
CA GLN A 257 -3.23 -4.78 -7.77
C GLN A 257 -4.12 -4.89 -9.03
N LEU A 258 -3.57 -5.29 -10.18
CA LEU A 258 -4.36 -5.53 -11.39
C LEU A 258 -5.30 -6.74 -11.25
N PRO A 259 -6.47 -6.75 -11.92
CA PRO A 259 -7.45 -7.85 -11.83
C PRO A 259 -6.95 -9.16 -12.46
N ASP A 260 -6.09 -9.06 -13.48
CA ASP A 260 -5.48 -10.20 -14.16
C ASP A 260 -3.99 -10.30 -13.83
N VAL A 261 -3.43 -11.50 -13.97
CA VAL A 261 -2.00 -11.74 -13.73
C VAL A 261 -1.22 -11.36 -14.99
N LEU A 262 -0.21 -10.48 -14.83
CA LEU A 262 0.79 -10.27 -15.87
C LEU A 262 1.75 -11.47 -15.90
N ILE A 263 1.91 -12.07 -17.07
CA ILE A 263 2.83 -13.19 -17.30
C ILE A 263 3.99 -12.71 -18.16
N VAL A 264 5.21 -12.88 -17.68
CA VAL A 264 6.45 -12.50 -18.39
C VAL A 264 7.25 -13.75 -18.72
N THR A 265 7.64 -13.92 -19.99
CA THR A 265 8.32 -15.13 -20.47
C THR A 265 9.63 -14.79 -21.17
N ALA A 266 10.72 -15.41 -20.74
CA ALA A 266 12.01 -15.30 -21.41
C ALA A 266 12.05 -16.13 -22.71
N GLY A 267 12.72 -15.60 -23.74
CA GLY A 267 13.09 -16.35 -24.93
C GLY A 267 14.20 -17.37 -24.70
N ALA A 268 14.61 -18.07 -25.76
CA ALA A 268 15.57 -19.17 -25.68
C ALA A 268 17.03 -18.68 -25.64
N VAL A 269 17.32 -17.55 -26.29
CA VAL A 269 18.64 -16.93 -26.38
C VAL A 269 18.60 -15.44 -26.10
N ASP A 270 19.76 -14.82 -25.88
CA ASP A 270 19.86 -13.42 -25.44
C ASP A 270 19.29 -12.40 -26.44
N SER A 271 19.25 -12.77 -27.73
CA SER A 271 18.67 -11.94 -28.79
C SER A 271 17.16 -12.05 -28.89
N ASP A 272 16.55 -13.04 -28.24
CA ASP A 272 15.10 -13.23 -28.31
C ASP A 272 14.41 -12.14 -27.49
N PRO A 273 13.23 -11.67 -27.95
CA PRO A 273 12.43 -10.73 -27.18
C PRO A 273 11.86 -11.41 -25.92
N VAL A 274 11.57 -10.61 -24.91
CA VAL A 274 10.77 -11.05 -23.76
C VAL A 274 9.30 -10.93 -24.15
N SER A 275 8.52 -11.98 -23.93
CA SER A 275 7.08 -12.00 -24.22
C SER A 275 6.28 -11.66 -22.98
N PHE A 276 5.17 -10.95 -23.18
CA PHE A 276 4.25 -10.52 -22.14
C PHE A 276 2.83 -10.98 -22.47
N ALA A 277 2.05 -11.30 -21.44
CA ALA A 277 0.62 -11.56 -21.58
C ALA A 277 -0.16 -10.98 -20.39
N TYR A 278 -1.25 -10.27 -20.68
CA TYR A 278 -2.14 -9.67 -19.69
C TYR A 278 -3.56 -9.53 -20.25
N ALA A 279 -4.57 -9.95 -19.49
CA ALA A 279 -6.00 -9.85 -19.87
C ALA A 279 -6.30 -10.34 -21.31
N GLY A 280 -5.63 -11.42 -21.75
CA GLY A 280 -5.76 -11.99 -23.10
C GLY A 280 -4.95 -11.28 -24.21
N ASN A 281 -4.36 -10.13 -23.93
CA ASN A 281 -3.43 -9.46 -24.85
C ASN A 281 -2.04 -10.10 -24.75
N ILE A 282 -1.35 -10.23 -25.87
CA ILE A 282 0.01 -10.79 -25.97
C ILE A 282 0.86 -9.85 -26.82
N TRP A 283 2.03 -9.49 -26.31
CA TRP A 283 3.02 -8.67 -27.00
C TRP A 283 4.45 -9.07 -26.61
N ASP A 284 5.45 -8.42 -27.17
CA ASP A 284 6.85 -8.71 -26.86
C ASP A 284 7.72 -7.44 -26.87
N SER A 285 8.92 -7.56 -26.30
CA SER A 285 9.86 -6.46 -26.10
C SER A 285 10.49 -5.90 -27.39
N ALA A 286 10.15 -6.43 -28.57
CA ALA A 286 10.55 -5.86 -29.86
C ALA A 286 9.41 -5.06 -30.52
N GLY A 287 8.23 -5.01 -29.90
CA GLY A 287 7.09 -4.23 -30.37
C GLY A 287 7.21 -2.73 -30.10
N ASP A 288 6.32 -1.95 -30.74
CA ASP A 288 6.33 -0.49 -30.68
C ASP A 288 6.01 0.10 -29.30
N TRP A 289 5.51 -0.71 -28.35
CA TRP A 289 5.19 -0.28 -26.99
C TRP A 289 6.32 -0.52 -25.99
N CYS A 290 7.50 -0.91 -26.47
CA CYS A 290 8.62 -1.28 -25.63
C CYS A 290 9.89 -0.54 -26.02
N ASP A 291 10.65 -0.11 -25.00
CA ASP A 291 12.05 0.29 -25.11
C ASP A 291 12.92 -0.78 -24.44
N ALA A 292 13.67 -1.53 -25.24
CA ALA A 292 14.55 -2.60 -24.77
C ALA A 292 16.01 -2.20 -24.97
N ALA A 293 16.72 -2.00 -23.86
CA ALA A 293 18.15 -1.74 -23.88
C ALA A 293 18.96 -2.99 -24.28
N ALA A 294 20.16 -2.77 -24.81
CA ALA A 294 21.13 -3.84 -24.99
C ALA A 294 21.67 -4.32 -23.62
N TYR A 295 22.15 -5.57 -23.57
CA TYR A 295 22.84 -6.07 -22.39
C TYR A 295 24.08 -5.23 -22.06
N ASN A 296 24.16 -4.79 -20.81
CA ASN A 296 25.30 -4.10 -20.23
C ASN A 296 25.67 -4.81 -18.91
N ARG A 297 26.87 -5.43 -18.88
CA ARG A 297 27.36 -6.21 -17.73
C ARG A 297 26.40 -7.33 -17.30
N GLY A 298 25.83 -8.02 -18.29
CA GLY A 298 24.93 -9.16 -18.09
C GLY A 298 23.52 -8.80 -17.63
N MET A 299 23.11 -7.54 -17.73
CA MET A 299 21.74 -7.10 -17.47
C MET A 299 21.23 -6.24 -18.62
N ARG A 300 19.94 -6.32 -18.93
CA ARG A 300 19.27 -5.34 -19.80
C ARG A 300 17.99 -4.84 -19.13
N GLN A 301 17.63 -3.59 -19.43
CA GLN A 301 16.39 -2.97 -19.00
C GLN A 301 15.39 -3.01 -20.14
N ILE A 302 14.14 -3.29 -19.82
CA ILE A 302 13.02 -3.32 -20.76
C ILE A 302 11.87 -2.58 -20.10
N ASP A 303 11.41 -1.52 -20.73
CA ASP A 303 10.25 -0.75 -20.31
C ASP A 303 9.17 -0.92 -21.37
N CYS A 304 7.98 -1.40 -20.99
CA CYS A 304 6.87 -1.57 -21.91
C CYS A 304 5.58 -0.96 -21.35
N ASP A 305 4.77 -0.38 -22.22
CA ASP A 305 3.41 0.06 -21.89
C ASP A 305 2.38 -1.00 -22.29
N PHE A 306 1.30 -1.13 -21.51
CA PHE A 306 0.18 -2.01 -21.83
C PHE A 306 -1.14 -1.47 -21.28
N PRO A 307 -2.27 -1.74 -21.96
CA PRO A 307 -3.57 -1.31 -21.47
C PRO A 307 -3.96 -2.10 -20.20
N CYS A 308 -4.33 -1.39 -19.15
CA CYS A 308 -4.88 -1.92 -17.92
C CYS A 308 -6.26 -1.31 -17.67
N SER A 309 -7.29 -1.98 -18.19
CA SER A 309 -8.68 -1.54 -18.03
C SER A 309 -9.21 -1.91 -16.64
N ALA A 310 -10.13 -1.09 -16.12
CA ALA A 310 -10.96 -1.49 -14.99
C ALA A 310 -11.71 -2.80 -15.33
N PRO A 311 -11.88 -3.74 -14.38
CA PRO A 311 -12.61 -4.96 -14.63
C PRO A 311 -14.07 -4.62 -14.93
N GLY A 312 -14.58 -5.21 -16.01
CA GLY A 312 -15.95 -5.00 -16.47
C GLY A 312 -16.11 -4.06 -17.67
N GLU A 313 -15.06 -3.36 -18.12
CA GLU A 313 -15.16 -2.51 -19.32
C GLU A 313 -14.97 -3.26 -20.66
N LEU A 314 -14.71 -4.56 -20.65
CA LEU A 314 -14.33 -5.32 -21.85
C LEU A 314 -15.46 -6.07 -22.58
N GLU A 315 -16.74 -5.90 -22.23
CA GLU A 315 -17.81 -6.77 -22.78
C GLU A 315 -18.87 -6.12 -23.70
N ASP A 316 -18.92 -4.80 -23.91
CA ASP A 316 -20.08 -4.21 -24.61
C ASP A 316 -19.90 -3.92 -26.12
N ASP A 317 -18.74 -4.18 -26.74
CA ASP A 317 -18.45 -3.77 -28.13
C ASP A 317 -18.11 -4.92 -29.13
N ILE A 318 -18.65 -6.13 -28.96
CA ILE A 318 -18.55 -7.23 -29.97
C ILE A 318 -19.91 -7.60 -30.59
#